data_AF-A0A0R1WKH7-F1
#
_entry.id   AF-A0A0R1WKH7-F1
#
_cell.length_a   1.000
_cell.length_b   1.000
_cell.length_c   1.000
_cell.angle_alpha   90.00
_cell.angle_beta   90.00
_cell.angle_gamma   90.00
#
_symmetry.space_group_name_H-M   'P 1'
#
loop_
_entity.id
_entity.type
_entity.pdbx_description
1 polymer ?
#
loop_
_entity_poly.entity_id
_entity_poly.type
_entity_poly.pdbx_seq_one_letter_code
_entity_poly.pdbx_strand_id
1 'polypeptide(L)'
;MHAILINRRTNERKDVKVGFSWTEFFWGFWPALFRGDWKWLIIILIANLALGAWNMGSGTVLFNMVFAFFYNKLYTADLINAGFEPADEGSYNTLVMKNYIAPDSRFSSNNNNNYTINH
;
A
#
# COMPACT_ATOMS: atom_id res chain seq x y z
N MET A 1 6.26 -9.47 1.25
CA MET A 1 6.02 -8.77 2.52
C MET A 1 4.58 -8.29 2.51
N HIS A 2 3.83 -8.56 3.57
CA HIS A 2 2.46 -8.08 3.77
C HIS A 2 2.44 -7.29 5.08
N ALA A 3 1.57 -6.31 5.17
CA ALA A 3 1.31 -5.56 6.40
C ALA A 3 -0.17 -5.69 6.71
N ILE A 4 -0.51 -5.85 7.98
CA ILE A 4 -1.89 -5.91 8.42
C ILE A 4 -2.24 -4.58 9.05
N LEU A 5 -3.33 -3.99 8.58
CA LEU A 5 -3.89 -2.75 9.09
C LEU A 5 -5.20 -3.06 9.83
N ILE A 6 -5.39 -2.46 10.99
CA ILE A 6 -6.60 -2.56 11.79
C ILE A 6 -7.19 -1.17 12.01
N ASN A 7 -8.51 -1.06 11.85
CA ASN A 7 -9.22 0.14 12.26
C ASN A 7 -9.73 -0.06 13.69
N ARG A 8 -9.18 0.67 14.66
CA ARG A 8 -9.58 0.55 16.07
C ARG A 8 -11.04 0.96 16.33
N ARG A 9 -11.63 1.75 15.42
CA ARG A 9 -13.00 2.25 15.55
C ARG A 9 -14.04 1.27 14.99
N THR A 10 -13.70 0.53 13.94
CA THR A 10 -14.62 -0.42 13.27
C THR A 10 -14.24 -1.89 13.50
N ASN A 11 -13.09 -2.18 14.14
CA ASN A 11 -12.47 -3.50 14.26
C ASN A 11 -12.23 -4.22 12.91
N GLU A 12 -12.22 -3.46 11.81
CA GLU A 12 -11.94 -4.02 10.49
C GLU A 12 -10.46 -4.31 10.33
N ARG A 13 -10.15 -5.54 9.88
CA ARG A 13 -8.79 -5.96 9.54
C ARG A 13 -8.62 -5.96 8.02
N LYS A 14 -7.57 -5.30 7.53
CA LYS A 14 -7.20 -5.30 6.11
C LYS A 14 -5.76 -5.77 5.95
N ASP A 15 -5.58 -6.82 5.18
CA ASP A 15 -4.26 -7.30 4.75
C ASP A 15 -3.84 -6.54 3.49
N VAL A 16 -2.71 -5.84 3.56
CA VAL A 16 -2.15 -5.09 2.44
C VAL A 16 -0.81 -5.69 2.01
N LYS A 17 -0.71 -5.98 0.71
CA LYS A 17 0.54 -6.45 0.11
C LYS A 17 1.47 -5.26 -0.08
N VAL A 18 2.69 -5.35 0.44
CA VAL A 18 3.72 -4.32 0.29
C VAL A 18 4.68 -4.74 -0.81
N GLY A 19 4.82 -3.91 -1.85
CA GLY A 19 5.72 -4.14 -2.99
C GLY A 19 4.98 -4.22 -4.33
N PHE A 20 5.49 -5.03 -5.26
CA PHE A 20 4.98 -5.13 -6.62
C PHE A 20 3.62 -5.83 -6.71
N SER A 21 2.65 -5.21 -7.37
CA SER A 21 1.34 -5.81 -7.63
C SER A 21 1.34 -6.60 -8.95
N TRP A 22 1.59 -7.91 -8.86
CA TRP A 22 1.54 -8.82 -10.02
C TRP A 22 0.18 -8.82 -10.73
N THR A 23 -0.92 -8.68 -9.98
CA THR A 23 -2.27 -8.65 -10.54
C THR A 23 -2.56 -7.34 -11.27
N GLU A 24 -2.03 -6.20 -10.80
CA GLU A 24 -2.18 -4.91 -11.49
C GLU A 24 -1.40 -4.90 -12.81
N PHE A 25 -0.21 -5.51 -12.80
CA PHE A 25 0.65 -5.58 -13.97
C PHE A 25 0.00 -6.35 -15.13
N PHE A 26 -0.60 -7.50 -14.86
CA PHE A 26 -1.22 -8.33 -15.90
C PHE A 26 -2.68 -7.97 -16.21
N TRP A 27 -3.40 -7.38 -15.26
CA TRP A 27 -4.85 -7.15 -15.38
C TRP A 27 -5.26 -5.67 -15.29
N GLY A 28 -4.33 -4.73 -15.18
CA GLY A 28 -4.63 -3.30 -15.10
C GLY A 28 -5.58 -3.01 -13.93
N PHE A 29 -6.80 -2.55 -14.24
CA PHE A 29 -7.78 -2.03 -13.27
C PHE A 29 -8.58 -3.08 -12.49
N TRP A 30 -8.53 -4.36 -12.87
CA TRP A 30 -9.29 -5.43 -12.20
C TRP A 30 -9.04 -5.55 -10.69
N PRO A 31 -7.81 -5.41 -10.17
CA PRO A 31 -7.54 -5.52 -8.73
C PRO A 31 -8.18 -4.38 -7.94
N ALA A 32 -8.19 -3.16 -8.49
CA ALA A 32 -8.88 -2.01 -7.87
C ALA A 32 -10.38 -2.25 -7.76
N LEU A 33 -10.98 -2.91 -8.77
CA LEU A 33 -12.40 -3.29 -8.76
C LEU A 33 -12.72 -4.29 -7.65
N PHE A 34 -11.95 -5.38 -7.56
CA PHE A 34 -12.17 -6.40 -6.53
C PHE A 34 -11.85 -5.93 -5.11
N ARG A 35 -10.97 -4.94 -4.97
CA ARG A 35 -10.59 -4.36 -3.67
C ARG A 35 -11.58 -3.30 -3.17
N GLY A 36 -12.47 -2.84 -4.04
CA GLY A 36 -13.43 -1.78 -3.70
C GLY A 36 -12.77 -0.39 -3.60
N ASP A 37 -11.66 -0.15 -4.30
CA ASP A 37 -11.00 1.17 -4.35
C ASP A 37 -11.49 1.97 -5.55
N TRP A 38 -12.69 2.55 -5.42
CA TRP A 38 -13.37 3.24 -6.51
C TRP A 38 -12.62 4.49 -6.98
N LYS A 39 -11.94 5.19 -6.07
CA LYS A 39 -11.11 6.36 -6.41
C LYS A 39 -9.98 5.98 -7.37
N TRP A 40 -9.19 4.98 -7.00
CA TRP A 40 -8.06 4.53 -7.81
C TRP A 40 -8.50 3.83 -9.09
N LEU A 41 -9.60 3.06 -9.05
CA LEU A 41 -10.19 2.47 -10.25
C LEU A 41 -10.49 3.54 -11.31
N ILE A 42 -11.18 4.62 -10.93
CA ILE A 42 -11.55 5.69 -11.86
C ILE A 42 -10.30 6.38 -12.41
N ILE A 43 -9.32 6.68 -11.55
CA ILE A 43 -8.06 7.31 -11.95
C ILE A 43 -7.31 6.45 -12.98
N ILE A 44 -7.19 5.15 -12.71
CA ILE A 44 -6.48 4.21 -13.59
C ILE A 44 -7.24 4.05 -14.90
N LEU A 45 -8.57 4.04 -14.88
CA LEU A 45 -9.39 3.90 -16.07
C LEU A 45 -9.28 5.12 -16.99
N ILE A 46 -9.32 6.33 -16.42
CA ILE A 46 -9.09 7.59 -17.17
C ILE A 46 -7.66 7.63 -17.72
N ALA A 47 -6.66 7.27 -16.92
CA ALA A 47 -5.27 7.22 -17.35
C ALA A 47 -5.07 6.21 -18.49
N ASN A 48 -5.68 5.02 -18.40
CA ASN A 48 -5.62 4.02 -19.45
C ASN A 48 -6.32 4.48 -20.73
N LEU A 49 -7.47 5.16 -20.63
CA LEU A 49 -8.17 5.72 -21.79
C LEU A 49 -7.33 6.80 -22.48
N ALA A 50 -6.75 7.73 -21.71
CA ALA A 50 -5.94 8.81 -22.24
C ALA A 50 -4.63 8.31 -22.89
N LEU A 51 -3.90 7.42 -22.22
CA LEU A 51 -2.64 6.86 -22.70
C LEU A 51 -2.85 5.83 -23.83
N GLY A 52 -3.96 5.09 -23.77
CA GLY A 52 -4.34 4.09 -24.76
C GLY A 52 -4.78 4.71 -26.08
N ALA A 53 -5.55 5.81 -26.02
CA ALA A 53 -6.01 6.52 -27.20
C ALA A 53 -4.87 7.18 -28.00
N TRP A 54 -3.81 7.62 -27.33
CA TRP A 54 -2.71 8.35 -27.98
C TRP A 54 -1.63 7.45 -28.58
N ASN A 55 -1.33 6.31 -27.94
CA ASN A 55 -0.14 5.49 -28.24
C ASN A 55 -0.47 4.03 -28.65
N MET A 56 -1.65 3.77 -29.23
CA MET A 56 -2.11 2.39 -29.56
C MET A 56 -1.99 1.40 -28.38
N GLY A 57 -2.17 1.86 -27.13
CA GLY A 57 -2.07 1.00 -25.95
C GLY A 57 -0.65 0.61 -25.50
N SER A 58 0.42 1.09 -26.14
CA SER A 58 1.79 0.86 -25.64
C SER A 58 2.09 1.65 -24.36
N GLY A 59 1.56 2.87 -24.25
CA GLY A 59 1.70 3.73 -23.08
C GLY A 59 1.01 3.17 -21.83
N THR A 60 -0.08 2.42 -22.00
CA THR A 60 -0.79 1.78 -20.88
C THR A 60 0.03 0.65 -20.27
N VAL A 61 0.77 -0.13 -21.06
CA VAL A 61 1.61 -1.23 -20.52
C VAL A 61 2.71 -0.69 -19.61
N LEU A 62 3.44 0.35 -20.07
CA LEU A 62 4.50 0.98 -19.27
C LEU A 62 3.93 1.67 -18.01
N PHE A 63 2.79 2.34 -18.14
CA PHE A 63 2.10 2.94 -17.00
C PHE A 63 1.72 1.88 -15.97
N ASN A 64 1.01 0.81 -16.34
CA ASN A 64 0.62 -0.24 -15.40
C ASN A 64 1.84 -0.92 -14.75
N MET A 65 2.96 -1.08 -15.48
CA MET A 65 4.21 -1.63 -14.93
C MET A 65 4.79 -0.79 -13.81
N VAL A 66 4.91 0.52 -14.01
CA VAL A 66 5.45 1.43 -12.99
C VAL A 66 4.42 1.62 -11.88
N PHE A 67 3.16 1.79 -12.24
CA PHE A 67 2.06 2.05 -11.31
C PHE A 67 1.83 0.89 -10.34
N ALA A 68 2.04 -0.37 -10.75
CA ALA A 68 1.96 -1.54 -9.88
C ALA A 68 2.90 -1.49 -8.67
N PHE A 69 4.03 -0.76 -8.74
CA PHE A 69 4.91 -0.53 -7.59
C PHE A 69 4.33 0.49 -6.61
N PHE A 70 3.69 1.54 -7.11
CA PHE A 70 3.17 2.64 -6.31
C PHE A 70 1.75 2.40 -5.81
N TYR A 71 0.93 1.63 -6.53
CA TYR A 71 -0.47 1.40 -6.19
C TYR A 71 -0.63 0.79 -4.80
N ASN A 72 0.14 -0.24 -4.49
CA ASN A 72 0.14 -0.84 -3.15
C ASN A 72 0.57 0.16 -2.08
N LYS A 73 1.48 1.09 -2.40
CA LYS A 73 1.88 2.19 -1.50
C LYS A 73 0.76 3.18 -1.26
N LEU A 74 0.14 3.66 -2.34
CA LEU A 74 -0.97 4.61 -2.30
C LEU A 74 -2.17 4.04 -1.56
N TYR A 75 -2.52 2.78 -1.82
CA TYR A 75 -3.59 2.09 -1.10
C TYR A 75 -3.34 2.03 0.41
N THR A 76 -2.12 1.64 0.80
CA THR A 76 -1.73 1.57 2.20
C THR A 76 -1.77 2.95 2.85
N ALA A 77 -1.29 3.98 2.16
CA ALA A 77 -1.33 5.36 2.63
C ALA A 77 -2.76 5.90 2.80
N ASP A 78 -3.66 5.58 1.87
CA ASP A 78 -5.08 5.95 1.97
C ASP A 78 -5.77 5.30 3.17
N LEU A 79 -5.46 4.03 3.46
CA LEU A 79 -5.96 3.36 4.66
C LEU A 79 -5.43 4.01 5.94
N ILE A 80 -4.13 4.33 5.99
CA ILE A 80 -3.54 5.03 7.13
C ILE A 80 -4.21 6.39 7.33
N ASN A 81 -4.42 7.15 6.25
CA ASN A 81 -5.11 8.44 6.29
C ASN A 81 -6.60 8.30 6.71
N ALA A 82 -7.22 7.17 6.38
CA ALA A 82 -8.57 6.81 6.85
C ALA A 82 -8.62 6.41 8.34
N GLY A 83 -7.49 6.39 9.05
CA GLY A 83 -7.39 6.06 10.47
C GLY A 83 -7.14 4.59 10.76
N PHE A 84 -6.63 3.82 9.80
CA PHE A 84 -6.16 2.47 10.04
C PHE A 84 -4.75 2.49 10.64
N GLU A 85 -4.55 1.73 11.71
CA GLU A 85 -3.29 1.57 12.42
C GLU A 85 -2.66 0.20 12.08
N PRO A 86 -1.32 0.06 12.13
CA PRO A 86 -0.68 -1.24 11.97
C PRO A 86 -1.09 -2.19 13.09
N ALA A 87 -1.44 -3.42 12.72
CA ALA A 87 -1.96 -4.44 13.64
C ALA A 87 -0.89 -5.08 14.52
N ASP A 88 0.37 -5.01 14.11
CA ASP A 88 1.51 -5.69 14.72
C ASP A 88 2.80 -4.88 14.55
N GLU A 89 3.77 -5.09 15.44
CA GLU A 89 5.08 -4.43 15.40
C GLU A 89 5.86 -4.78 14.11
N GLY A 90 5.72 -6.00 13.59
CA GLY A 90 6.33 -6.40 12.32
C GLY A 90 5.75 -5.65 11.11
N SER A 91 4.44 -5.37 11.15
CA SER A 91 3.76 -4.56 10.14
C SER A 91 4.18 -3.08 10.25
N TYR A 92 4.26 -2.54 11.47
CA TYR A 92 4.75 -1.18 11.74
C TYR A 92 6.18 -0.97 11.22
N ASN A 93 7.11 -1.86 11.59
CA ASN A 93 8.50 -1.75 11.15
C ASN A 93 8.60 -1.83 9.62
N THR A 94 7.83 -2.70 8.97
CA THR A 94 7.78 -2.76 7.50
C THR A 94 7.29 -1.45 6.88
N LEU A 95 6.27 -0.80 7.47
CA LEU A 95 5.73 0.47 6.97
C LEU A 95 6.69 1.65 7.21
N VAL A 96 7.36 1.69 8.37
CA VAL A 96 8.39 2.71 8.68
C VAL A 96 9.61 2.52 7.78
N MET A 97 10.15 1.29 7.67
CA MET A 97 11.30 0.98 6.81
C MET A 97 11.04 1.33 5.34
N LYS A 98 9.80 1.21 4.88
CA LYS A 98 9.41 1.53 3.51
C LYS A 98 9.04 3.00 3.30
N ASN A 99 9.12 3.84 4.34
CA ASN A 99 8.69 5.25 4.31
C ASN A 99 7.22 5.42 3.91
N TYR A 100 6.32 4.61 4.49
CA TYR A 100 4.87 4.71 4.31
C TYR A 100 4.23 5.53 5.44
N ILE A 101 4.83 5.49 6.64
CA ILE A 101 4.44 6.29 7.81
C ILE A 101 5.68 6.92 8.46
N ALA A 102 5.49 8.08 9.09
CA ALA A 102 6.48 8.63 10.01
C ALA A 102 6.60 7.72 11.24
N PRO A 103 7.79 7.59 11.84
CA PRO A 103 7.94 6.88 13.10
C PRO A 103 7.11 7.57 14.20
N ASP A 104 5.94 7.01 14.52
CA ASP A 104 5.10 7.48 15.62
C ASP A 104 5.56 6.89 16.97
N SER A 105 5.77 7.75 17.96
CA SER A 105 6.07 7.43 19.36
C SER A 105 5.11 6.43 20.02
N ARG A 106 3.84 6.36 19.57
CA ARG A 106 2.81 5.46 20.15
C ARG A 106 3.05 3.98 19.85
N PHE A 107 3.76 3.68 18.76
CA PHE A 107 4.15 2.32 18.37
C PHE A 107 5.66 2.07 18.54
N SER A 108 6.45 3.12 18.78
CA SER A 108 7.88 3.03 19.08
C SER A 108 8.20 2.54 20.50
N SER A 109 7.19 2.25 21.32
CA SER A 109 7.37 1.87 22.72
C SER A 109 7.24 0.37 22.97
N ASN A 110 8.13 -0.45 22.38
CA ASN A 110 8.60 -1.67 23.06
C ASN A 110 9.84 -2.35 22.46
N ASN A 111 10.89 -1.59 22.13
CA ASN A 111 12.22 -2.20 21.92
C ASN A 111 13.30 -1.52 22.76
N ASN A 112 12.99 -1.33 24.05
CA ASN A 112 14.02 -1.29 25.08
C ASN A 112 14.38 -2.73 25.45
N ASN A 113 14.93 -3.48 24.49
CA ASN A 113 15.74 -4.61 24.86
C ASN A 113 17.02 -4.05 25.48
N ASN A 114 17.01 -4.07 26.81
CA ASN A 114 18.20 -4.09 27.64
C ASN A 114 19.18 -5.13 27.09
N TYR A 115 20.03 -4.73 26.15
CA TYR A 115 21.38 -5.26 26.09
C TYR A 115 22.20 -4.35 27.00
N THR A 116 22.11 -4.64 28.29
CA THR A 116 23.24 -4.44 29.17
C THR A 116 24.42 -5.18 28.55
N ILE A 117 25.26 -4.46 27.80
CA ILE A 117 26.62 -4.91 27.52
C ILE A 117 27.35 -4.80 28.86
N ASN A 118 27.23 -5.85 29.67
CA ASN A 118 28.26 -6.20 30.63
C ASN A 118 29.37 -6.88 29.82
N HIS A 119 30.36 -6.10 29.40
CA HIS A 119 31.78 -6.44 29.50
C HIS A 119 32.65 -5.25 29.11
#